data_AF-A0A7C1QUW8-F1
#
_entry.id   AF-A0A7C1QUW8-F1
#
_cell.length_a   1.000
_cell.length_b   1.000
_cell.length_c   1.000
_cell.angle_alpha   90.00
_cell.angle_beta   90.00
_cell.angle_gamma   90.00
#
_symmetry.space_group_name_H-M   'P 1'
#
loop_
_entity.id
_entity.type
_entity.pdbx_description
1 polymer ?
#
loop_
_entity_poly.entity_id
_entity_poly.type
_entity_poly.pdbx_seq_one_letter_code
_entity_poly.pdbx_strand_id
1 'polypeptide(L)' 'MSVVRTVKSNDVIIQKFIDWDKFENVFYNNFYLENFKIVVKVPLFPNLDPKEDLKIKKFNLEKYTFLISYD' A
#
# COMPACT_ATOMS: atom_id res chain seq x y z
N MET A 1 27.45 0.68 -9.53
CA MET A 1 26.91 0.96 -8.19
C MET A 1 25.66 1.80 -8.34
N SER A 2 24.49 1.28 -7.96
CA SER A 2 23.24 2.06 -7.98
C SER A 2 23.14 2.85 -6.68
N VAL A 3 23.12 4.18 -6.78
CA VAL A 3 22.95 5.07 -5.63
C VAL A 3 21.47 5.13 -5.31
N VAL A 4 21.03 4.39 -4.28
CA VAL A 4 19.67 4.50 -3.76
C VAL A 4 19.57 5.81 -2.99
N ARG A 5 18.82 6.77 -3.52
CA ARG A 5 18.54 8.04 -2.83
C ARG A 5 17.64 7.75 -1.63
N THR A 6 18.18 7.86 -0.42
CA THR A 6 17.40 7.86 0.82
C THR A 6 16.57 9.14 0.89
N VAL A 7 15.24 9.02 0.89
CA VAL A 7 14.33 10.16 1.06
C VAL A 7 14.39 10.60 2.52
N LYS A 8 14.69 11.88 2.78
CA LYS A 8 14.64 12.44 4.13
C LYS A 8 13.20 12.33 4.66
N SER A 9 13.05 11.83 5.87
CA SER A 9 11.80 11.41 6.52
C SER A 9 10.70 12.48 6.63
N ASN A 10 11.00 13.77 6.41
CA ASN A 10 10.11 14.85 6.79
C ASN A 10 9.15 15.32 5.68
N ASP A 11 9.33 14.88 4.43
CA ASP A 11 8.50 15.33 3.30
C ASP A 11 7.66 14.22 2.66
N VAL A 12 7.63 13.02 3.24
CA VAL A 12 6.88 11.88 2.68
C VAL A 12 5.51 11.79 3.33
N ILE A 13 4.48 12.22 2.58
CA ILE A 13 3.09 12.00 2.97
C ILE A 13 2.74 10.54 2.68
N ILE A 14 2.56 9.76 3.75
CA ILE A 14 2.12 8.37 3.69
C ILE A 14 0.69 8.31 4.20
N GLN A 15 -0.24 8.00 3.31
CA GLN A 15 -1.64 7.74 3.68
C GLN A 15 -1.86 6.24 3.81
N LYS A 16 -2.66 5.83 4.79
CA LYS A 16 -3.01 4.43 5.00
C LYS A 16 -4.47 4.21 4.70
N PHE A 17 -4.76 3.10 4.01
CA PHE A 17 -6.12 2.73 3.66
C PHE A 17 -6.34 1.23 3.88
N ILE A 18 -7.54 0.88 4.29
CA ILE A 18 -7.99 -0.52 4.25
C ILE A 18 -8.74 -0.74 2.94
N ASP A 19 -8.38 -1.83 2.27
CA ASP A 19 -8.96 -2.29 1.02
C ASP A 19 -9.40 -3.74 1.20
N TRP A 20 -10.62 -4.05 0.75
CA TRP A 20 -11.14 -5.40 0.80
C TRP A 20 -11.15 -5.98 -0.60
N ASP A 21 -10.34 -7.00 -0.83
CA ASP A 21 -10.35 -7.74 -2.09
C ASP A 21 -11.45 -8.80 -2.04
N LYS A 22 -12.55 -8.54 -2.75
CA LYS A 22 -13.69 -9.46 -2.82
C LYS A 22 -13.36 -10.79 -3.50
N PHE A 23 -12.36 -10.84 -4.39
CA PHE A 23 -12.02 -12.06 -5.13
C PHE A 23 -11.26 -13.05 -4.26
N GLU A 24 -10.23 -12.56 -3.57
CA GLU A 24 -9.41 -13.37 -2.66
C GLU A 24 -10.03 -13.45 -1.24
N ASN A 25 -11.05 -12.64 -0.96
CA ASN A 25 -11.63 -12.44 0.37
C ASN A 25 -10.57 -12.06 1.42
N VAL A 26 -9.60 -11.23 1.04
CA VAL A 26 -8.49 -10.78 1.89
C VAL A 26 -8.59 -9.28 2.12
N PHE A 27 -8.38 -8.86 3.36
CA PHE A 27 -8.20 -7.45 3.70
C PHE A 27 -6.75 -7.05 3.52
N TYR A 28 -6.52 -5.94 2.85
CA TYR A 28 -5.20 -5.36 2.64
C TYR A 28 -5.09 -4.01 3.33
N ASN A 29 -3.97 -3.83 4.00
CA ASN A 29 -3.46 -2.54 4.42
C ASN A 29 -2.65 -1.92 3.29
N ASN A 30 -3.16 -0.84 2.73
CA ASN A 30 -2.58 -0.12 1.60
C ASN A 30 -1.85 1.13 2.12
N PHE A 31 -0.53 1.14 2.00
CA PHE A 31 0.30 2.31 2.27
C PHE A 31 0.51 3.08 0.97
N TYR A 32 -0.14 4.23 0.85
CA TYR A 32 -0.03 5.10 -0.30
C TYR A 32 1.06 6.16 -0.08
N LEU A 33 2.08 6.11 -0.92
CA LEU A 33 3.12 7.14 -0.99
C LEU A 33 2.71 8.15 -2.06
N GLU A 34 2.11 9.26 -1.61
CA GLU A 34 1.51 10.26 -2.49
C GLU A 34 2.53 10.87 -3.45
N ASN A 35 3.73 11.18 -2.95
CA ASN A 35 4.84 11.75 -3.72
C ASN A 35 5.25 10.87 -4.91
N PHE A 36 5.05 9.56 -4.81
CA PHE A 36 5.47 8.59 -5.84
C PHE A 36 4.28 7.99 -6.59
N LYS A 37 3.04 8.24 -6.15
CA LYS A 37 1.83 7.56 -6.64
C LYS A 37 1.97 6.03 -6.61
N ILE A 38 2.60 5.53 -5.56
CA ILE A 38 2.84 4.10 -5.33
C ILE A 38 1.99 3.67 -4.14
N VAL A 39 1.37 2.49 -4.24
CA VAL A 39 0.75 1.82 -3.10
C VAL A 39 1.49 0.53 -2.79
N VAL A 40 1.74 0.31 -1.51
CA VAL A 40 2.25 -0.95 -0.97
C VAL A 40 1.09 -1.64 -0.28
N LYS A 41 0.67 -2.79 -0.79
CA LYS A 41 -0.39 -3.59 -0.18
C LYS A 41 0.21 -4.68 0.70
N VAL A 42 -0.24 -4.73 1.95
CA VAL A 42 0.15 -5.73 2.94
C VAL A 42 -1.11 -6.43 3.43
N PRO A 43 -1.21 -7.76 3.43
CA PRO A 43 -2.37 -8.44 3.99
C PRO A 43 -2.53 -8.10 5.48
N LEU A 44 -3.74 -7.73 5.91
CA LEU A 44 -4.06 -7.38 7.31
C LEU A 44 -3.99 -8.58 8.23
N PHE A 45 -4.42 -9.74 7.73
CA PHE A 45 -4.32 -11.01 8.42
C PHE A 45 -3.38 -11.89 7.60
N PRO A 46 -2.18 -12.22 8.12
CA PRO A 46 -1.32 -13.17 7.44
C PRO A 46 -2.04 -14.51 7.44
N ASN A 47 -2.45 -14.99 6.26
CA ASN A 47 -2.79 -16.39 6.11
C ASN A 47 -1.54 -17.23 6.44
N LEU A 48 -1.71 -18.45 6.97
CA LEU A 48 -0.63 -19.33 7.45
C LEU A 48 0.44 -19.66 6.39
N ASP A 49 0.21 -19.31 5.12
CA ASP A 49 1.19 -19.43 4.05
C ASP A 49 1.96 -18.12 3.85
N PRO A 50 3.28 -18.08 4.12
CA PRO A 50 4.12 -16.89 4.03
C PRO A 50 4.40 -16.43 2.59
N LYS A 51 3.60 -16.87 1.60
CA LYS A 51 3.78 -16.59 0.17
C LYS A 51 3.04 -15.35 -0.32
N GLU A 52 2.24 -14.68 0.51
CA GLU A 52 1.63 -13.40 0.13
C GLU A 52 2.65 -12.27 0.32
N ASP A 53 3.63 -12.30 -0.58
CA ASP A 53 4.70 -11.32 -0.70
C ASP A 53 4.10 -9.93 -1.01
N LEU A 54 4.51 -8.96 -0.20
CA LEU A 54 4.33 -7.51 -0.35
C LEU A 54 4.08 -7.07 -1.80
N LYS A 55 2.87 -6.61 -2.12
CA LYS A 55 2.52 -6.19 -3.49
C LYS A 55 2.74 -4.68 -3.65
N ILE A 56 3.73 -4.29 -4.45
CA ILE A 56 3.97 -2.88 -4.82
C ILE A 56 3.30 -2.60 -6.17
N LYS A 57 2.38 -1.63 -6.21
CA LYS A 57 1.67 -1.25 -7.45
C LYS A 57 1.64 0.25 -7.63
N LYS A 58 1.72 0.73 -8.88
CA LYS A 58 1.41 2.13 -9.21
C LYS A 58 -0.09 2.34 -9.03
N PHE A 59 -0.46 3.34 -8.23
CA PHE A 59 -1.83 3.51 -7.77
C PHE A 59 -2.27 4.96 -7.96
N ASN A 60 -3.49 5.16 -8.50
CA ASN A 60 -4.10 6.48 -8.62
C ASN A 60 -5.36 6.52 -7.75
N LEU A 61 -5.32 7.33 -6.68
CA LEU A 61 -6.44 7.54 -5.74
C LEU A 61 -7.75 7.91 -6.45
N GLU A 62 -7.70 8.72 -7.51
CA GLU A 62 -8.89 9.22 -8.22
C GLU A 62 -9.78 8.11 -8.81
N LYS A 63 -9.22 6.91 -9.01
CA LYS A 63 -9.93 5.77 -9.60
C LYS A 63 -10.58 4.85 -8.57
N TYR A 64 -10.30 5.01 -7.27
CA TYR A 64 -10.73 4.07 -6.24
C TYR A 64 -11.56 4.78 -5.18
N THR A 65 -12.88 4.79 -5.39
CA THR A 65 -13.89 5.43 -4.53
C THR A 65 -14.14 4.70 -3.21
N PHE A 66 -13.63 3.48 -3.02
CA PHE A 66 -13.97 2.60 -1.88
C PHE A 66 -12.78 2.33 -0.94
N LEU A 67 -11.99 3.36 -0.64
CA LEU A 67 -10.90 3.25 0.33
C LEU A 67 -11.35 3.81 1.69
N ILE A 68 -11.11 3.05 2.77
CA ILE A 68 -11.33 3.54 4.14
C ILE A 68 -9.99 4.04 4.66
N SER A 69 -9.82 5.36 4.77
CA SER A 69 -8.65 5.98 5.37
C SER A 69 -8.68 5.86 6.89
N TYR A 70 -7.53 5.63 7.51
CA TYR A 70 -7.37 5.63 8.97
C TYR A 70 -6.01 6.25 9.37
N ASP A 71 -5.93 6.80 10.58
CA ASP A 71 -4.70 7.39 11.17
C ASP A 71 -3.77 6.31 11.78
#